data_AF-A0A9D1GEB1-F1
#
_entry.id   AF-A0A9D1GEB1-F1
#
_cell.length_a   1.000
_cell.length_b   1.000
_cell.length_c   1.000
_cell.angle_alpha   90.00
_cell.angle_beta   90.00
_cell.angle_gamma   90.00
#
_symmetry.space_group_name_H-M   'P 1'
#
loop_
_entity.id
_entity.type
_entity.pdbx_description
1 polymer ?
#
loop_
_entity_poly.entity_id
_entity_poly.type
_entity_poly.pdbx_seq_one_letter_code
_entity_poly.pdbx_strand_id
1 'polypeptide(L)'
;MECIYCKQNIPDNAKFCPFCTQQIRCIECNEPLFPNAKVCINCGKALNIEVNANMNTIEFSETKNSRSFKACFTDTVGGSIGEAIGLIINDKLPVKNTFKSKTQISASLLPHNSSEGENIDTVEVVDDELEQLNQVFKNSNGKTSLQETRLKAKSKRDAGIRLTLLFMYYQYKLGIEEVQRIDLTKILRDASLEDSNWRTWLNNNNLVGVKEDKVELKAPGRDAAKEFLLEVLNPEIEDKWKLGTSRTSKRGKKKESNDETEI
;
A
#
# COMPACT_ATOMS: atom_id res chain seq x y z
N MET A 1 -12.43 37.74 20.91
CA MET A 1 -11.77 36.50 21.40
C MET A 1 -10.54 36.21 20.56
N GLU A 2 -9.62 35.37 21.03
CA GLU A 2 -8.47 34.94 20.21
C GLU A 2 -8.82 33.67 19.42
N CYS A 3 -8.36 33.61 18.16
CA CYS A 3 -8.47 32.40 17.35
C CYS A 3 -7.65 31.26 17.97
N ILE A 4 -8.28 30.11 18.21
CA ILE A 4 -7.62 28.93 18.80
C ILE A 4 -6.46 28.38 17.95
N TYR A 5 -6.44 28.66 16.64
CA TYR A 5 -5.43 28.18 15.69
C TYR A 5 -4.30 29.19 15.46
N CYS A 6 -4.62 30.43 15.04
CA CYS A 6 -3.62 31.42 14.62
C CYS A 6 -3.41 32.56 15.62
N LYS A 7 -4.07 32.54 16.78
CA LYS A 7 -3.96 33.52 17.88
C LYS A 7 -4.28 34.98 17.52
N GLN A 8 -4.79 35.24 16.31
CA GLN A 8 -5.27 36.56 15.92
C GLN A 8 -6.58 36.91 16.65
N ASN A 9 -6.77 38.19 16.96
CA ASN A 9 -8.00 38.69 17.54
C ASN A 9 -9.13 38.66 16.52
N ILE A 10 -10.26 38.10 16.93
CA ILE A 10 -11.44 37.87 16.09
C ILE A 10 -12.72 38.26 16.85
N PRO A 11 -13.80 38.61 16.13
CA PRO A 11 -15.11 38.87 16.75
C PRO A 11 -15.63 37.65 17.53
N ASP A 12 -16.28 37.87 18.67
CA ASP A 12 -16.73 36.78 19.56
C ASP A 12 -17.79 35.88 18.93
N ASN A 13 -18.53 36.39 17.95
CA ASN A 13 -19.58 35.69 17.22
C ASN A 13 -19.11 35.07 15.89
N ALA A 14 -17.81 35.17 15.57
CA ALA A 14 -17.29 34.63 14.32
C ALA A 14 -17.38 33.09 14.32
N LYS A 15 -17.91 32.51 13.22
CA LYS A 15 -17.93 31.05 13.01
C LYS A 15 -16.64 30.53 12.38
N PHE A 16 -15.98 31.37 11.59
CA PHE A 16 -14.71 31.11 10.92
C PHE A 16 -13.72 32.22 11.22
N CYS A 17 -12.43 31.89 11.32
CA CYS A 17 -11.37 32.87 11.42
C CYS A 17 -11.10 33.48 10.03
N PRO A 18 -11.17 34.81 9.85
CA PRO A 18 -10.89 35.45 8.56
C PRO A 18 -9.41 35.37 8.14
N PHE A 19 -8.49 35.13 9.09
CA PHE A 19 -7.04 35.11 8.81
C PHE A 19 -6.52 33.73 8.43
N CYS A 20 -7.02 32.68 9.08
CA CYS A 20 -6.54 31.31 8.86
C CYS A 20 -7.61 30.38 8.28
N THR A 21 -8.77 30.92 7.92
CA THR A 21 -9.93 30.25 7.29
C THR A 21 -10.53 29.07 8.06
N GLN A 22 -9.97 28.72 9.22
CA GLN A 22 -10.45 27.63 10.06
C GLN A 22 -11.78 27.94 10.75
N GLN A 23 -12.60 26.91 10.90
CA GLN A 23 -13.84 26.97 11.68
C GLN A 23 -13.53 26.97 13.18
N ILE A 24 -14.08 27.95 13.90
CA ILE A 24 -13.82 28.18 15.34
C ILE A 24 -15.07 27.98 16.21
N ARG A 25 -16.27 28.01 15.62
CA ARG A 25 -17.55 27.71 16.28
C ARG A 25 -18.37 26.75 15.43
N CYS A 26 -19.19 25.93 16.08
CA CYS A 26 -20.10 25.04 15.38
C CYS A 26 -21.13 25.84 14.56
N ILE A 27 -21.37 25.46 13.30
CA ILE A 27 -22.34 26.15 12.44
C ILE A 27 -23.76 26.04 12.99
N GLU A 28 -24.09 24.91 13.63
CA GLU A 28 -25.43 24.59 14.14
C GLU A 28 -25.73 25.23 15.49
N CYS A 29 -24.93 24.91 16.51
CA CYS A 29 -25.21 25.35 17.89
C CYS A 29 -24.43 26.59 18.30
N ASN A 30 -23.56 27.12 17.42
CA ASN A 30 -22.73 28.30 17.67
C ASN A 30 -21.75 28.19 18.85
N GLU A 31 -21.59 26.99 19.42
CA GLU A 31 -20.65 26.73 20.51
C GLU A 31 -19.19 26.75 20.04
N PRO A 32 -18.25 27.21 20.88
CA PRO A 32 -16.82 27.16 20.58
C PRO A 32 -16.36 25.73 20.28
N LEU A 33 -15.48 25.58 19.30
CA LEU A 33 -14.88 24.30 18.96
C LEU A 33 -13.55 24.13 19.70
N PHE A 34 -13.25 22.88 20.04
CA PHE A 34 -11.92 22.51 20.52
C PHE A 34 -10.95 22.40 19.32
N PRO A 35 -9.65 22.66 19.51
CA PRO A 35 -8.64 22.46 18.46
C PRO A 35 -8.73 21.04 17.87
N ASN A 36 -8.73 20.94 16.54
CA ASN A 36 -8.76 19.67 15.80
C ASN A 36 -9.99 18.78 16.08
N ALA A 37 -11.08 19.33 16.64
CA ALA A 37 -12.30 18.59 16.89
C ALA A 37 -12.93 18.13 15.56
N LYS A 38 -13.14 16.82 15.38
CA LYS A 38 -13.84 16.22 14.22
C LYS A 38 -15.36 16.33 14.31
N VAL A 39 -15.88 16.50 15.52
CA VAL A 39 -17.30 16.58 15.84
C VAL A 39 -17.51 17.67 16.89
N CYS A 40 -18.62 18.39 16.83
CA CYS A 40 -19.01 19.31 17.89
C CYS A 40 -19.42 18.51 19.14
N ILE A 41 -18.72 18.72 20.26
CA ILE A 41 -19.03 18.05 21.53
C ILE A 41 -20.44 18.38 22.05
N ASN A 42 -20.98 19.55 21.70
CA ASN A 42 -22.25 20.02 22.25
C ASN A 42 -23.47 19.55 21.47
N CYS A 43 -23.38 19.44 20.14
CA CYS A 43 -24.52 19.04 19.29
C CYS A 43 -24.30 17.74 18.50
N GLY A 44 -23.11 17.14 18.55
CA GLY A 44 -22.79 15.87 17.90
C GLY A 44 -22.62 15.94 16.38
N LYS A 45 -22.69 17.13 15.76
CA LYS A 45 -22.52 17.26 14.30
C LYS A 45 -21.05 17.17 13.89
N ALA A 46 -20.78 16.40 12.84
CA ALA A 46 -19.47 16.34 12.20
C ALA A 46 -19.05 17.71 11.66
N LEU A 47 -17.79 18.06 11.87
CA LEU A 47 -17.19 19.31 11.41
C LEU A 47 -16.52 19.06 10.06
N ASN A 48 -16.78 19.94 9.10
CA ASN A 48 -16.16 19.86 7.79
C ASN A 48 -14.75 20.46 7.89
N ILE A 49 -13.83 19.71 8.48
CA ILE A 49 -12.42 20.10 8.53
C ILE A 49 -11.83 19.76 7.17
N GLU A 50 -11.84 20.72 6.26
CA GLU A 50 -10.91 20.70 5.14
C GLU A 50 -9.51 20.91 5.74
N VAL A 51 -8.85 19.80 6.07
CA VAL A 51 -7.42 19.80 6.35
C VAL A 51 -6.77 20.08 5.00
N ASN A 52 -6.65 21.36 4.64
CA ASN A 52 -5.74 21.80 3.60
C ASN A 52 -4.33 21.57 4.13
N ALA A 53 -3.90 20.30 4.17
CA ALA A 53 -2.49 19.99 4.18
C ALA A 53 -1.95 20.62 2.89
N ASN A 54 -1.12 21.66 3.02
CA ASN A 54 -0.41 22.23 1.89
C ASN A 54 0.48 21.11 1.33
N MET A 55 -0.03 20.42 0.33
CA MET A 55 0.64 19.34 -0.36
C MET A 55 1.51 19.97 -1.44
N ASN A 56 2.80 20.04 -1.18
CA ASN A 56 3.78 20.44 -2.17
C ASN A 56 3.87 19.35 -3.23
N THR A 57 3.87 19.75 -4.48
CA THR A 57 3.98 18.81 -5.61
C THR A 57 5.27 19.10 -6.37
N ILE A 58 6.14 18.10 -6.49
CA ILE A 58 7.28 18.12 -7.41
C ILE A 58 6.93 17.28 -8.62
N GLU A 59 7.02 17.87 -9.80
CA GLU A 59 6.90 17.17 -11.07
C GLU A 59 8.22 17.31 -11.84
N PHE A 60 8.74 16.21 -12.37
CA PHE A 60 10.00 16.10 -13.09
C PHE A 60 9.77 15.29 -14.35
N SER A 61 10.42 15.60 -15.48
CA SER A 61 10.25 14.83 -16.72
C SER A 61 11.45 14.84 -17.69
N GLU A 62 11.98 13.68 -18.16
CA GLU A 62 13.28 13.48 -18.89
C GLU A 62 13.65 12.11 -19.62
N THR A 63 13.30 11.81 -20.89
CA THR A 63 13.46 10.42 -21.48
C THR A 63 14.74 10.43 -22.28
N LYS A 64 15.00 9.37 -23.06
CA LYS A 64 15.85 9.48 -24.24
C LYS A 64 15.39 10.69 -25.07
N ASN A 65 14.08 10.99 -25.02
CA ASN A 65 13.35 12.21 -25.42
C ASN A 65 12.27 12.84 -24.41
N SER A 66 11.97 12.36 -23.16
CA SER A 66 10.80 12.57 -22.16
C SER A 66 10.43 11.59 -20.89
N ARG A 67 11.02 11.56 -19.69
CA ARG A 67 10.76 10.76 -18.43
C ARG A 67 9.68 11.51 -17.71
N SER A 68 9.09 10.97 -16.68
CA SER A 68 8.22 11.77 -15.82
C SER A 68 8.17 11.17 -14.43
N PHE A 69 8.02 12.03 -13.44
CA PHE A 69 7.92 11.75 -12.03
C PHE A 69 7.07 12.86 -11.43
N LYS A 70 6.14 12.49 -10.56
CA LYS A 70 5.33 13.42 -9.79
C LYS A 70 5.26 12.90 -8.36
N ALA A 71 5.60 13.72 -7.38
CA ALA A 71 5.46 13.42 -5.97
C ALA A 71 4.75 14.56 -5.25
N CYS A 72 3.90 14.18 -4.30
CA CYS A 72 3.21 15.09 -3.41
C CYS A 72 3.65 14.83 -1.98
N PHE A 73 4.00 15.87 -1.23
CA PHE A 73 4.49 15.75 0.14
C PHE A 73 4.12 16.98 0.97
N THR A 74 4.10 16.83 2.29
CA THR A 74 3.87 17.92 3.24
C THR A 74 5.14 18.76 3.42
N ASP A 75 5.02 19.99 3.94
CA ASP A 75 6.16 20.87 4.24
C ASP A 75 7.25 20.21 5.11
N THR A 76 6.84 19.34 6.04
CA THR A 76 7.75 18.59 6.92
C THR A 76 8.61 17.56 6.19
N VAL A 77 8.09 16.92 5.14
CA VAL A 77 8.77 15.85 4.41
C VAL A 77 9.62 16.40 3.26
N GLY A 78 9.27 17.58 2.72
CA GLY A 78 10.01 18.20 1.61
C GLY A 78 11.48 18.48 1.93
N GLY A 79 11.81 18.83 3.17
CA GLY A 79 13.18 19.12 3.60
C GLY A 79 14.11 17.90 3.59
N SER A 80 13.61 16.69 3.85
CA SER A 80 14.41 15.46 3.92
C SER A 80 14.52 14.71 2.60
N ILE A 81 13.57 14.91 1.68
CA ILE A 81 13.50 14.20 0.40
C ILE A 81 14.41 14.79 -0.69
N GLY A 82 14.91 16.02 -0.53
CA GLY A 82 15.72 16.72 -1.54
C GLY A 82 16.96 15.93 -2.01
N GLU A 83 17.68 15.30 -1.09
CA GLU A 83 18.87 14.49 -1.41
C GLU A 83 18.51 13.20 -2.17
N ALA A 84 17.41 12.56 -1.78
CA ALA A 84 16.92 11.36 -2.44
C ALA A 84 16.45 11.64 -3.88
N ILE A 85 15.82 12.80 -4.11
CA ILE A 85 15.44 13.25 -5.46
C ILE A 85 16.68 13.53 -6.31
N GLY A 86 17.73 14.11 -5.74
CA GLY A 86 18.99 14.38 -6.44
C GLY A 86 19.62 13.11 -7.04
N LEU A 87 19.54 11.99 -6.33
CA LEU A 87 20.00 10.69 -6.82
C LEU A 87 19.16 10.20 -8.01
N ILE A 88 17.85 10.36 -7.94
CA ILE A 88 16.95 9.99 -9.05
C ILE A 88 17.29 10.84 -10.28
N ILE A 89 17.46 12.15 -10.14
CA ILE A 89 17.78 13.05 -11.26
C ILE A 89 19.16 12.76 -11.86
N ASN A 90 20.16 12.40 -11.05
CA ASN A 90 21.53 12.18 -11.52
C ASN A 90 21.73 10.91 -12.35
N ASP A 91 20.87 9.90 -12.20
CA ASP A 91 20.89 8.71 -13.04
C ASP A 91 20.26 9.00 -14.42
N LYS A 92 21.11 9.40 -15.39
CA LYS A 92 20.71 9.58 -16.79
C LYS A 92 20.29 8.25 -17.43
N LEU A 93 19.37 8.30 -18.38
CA LEU A 93 18.95 7.11 -19.12
C LEU A 93 20.12 6.41 -19.81
N PRO A 94 20.36 5.11 -19.57
CA PRO A 94 21.40 4.39 -20.27
C PRO A 94 21.06 4.31 -21.76
N VAL A 95 21.84 5.02 -22.57
CA VAL A 95 22.00 4.70 -24.00
C VAL A 95 22.53 3.27 -24.05
N LYS A 96 21.90 2.43 -24.87
CA LYS A 96 22.27 1.01 -25.01
C LYS A 96 23.77 0.91 -25.27
N ASN A 97 24.55 0.48 -24.28
CA ASN A 97 25.68 -0.44 -24.44
C ASN A 97 26.39 -0.71 -23.10
N THR A 98 26.77 -1.98 -22.96
CA THR A 98 27.80 -2.54 -22.06
C THR A 98 27.51 -2.59 -20.57
N PHE A 99 27.29 -3.82 -20.11
CA PHE A 99 27.47 -4.26 -18.72
C PHE A 99 28.90 -3.95 -18.23
N LYS A 100 28.97 -3.30 -17.06
CA LYS A 100 30.00 -3.25 -15.99
C LYS A 100 29.69 -1.95 -15.22
N SER A 101 29.45 -1.90 -13.91
CA SER A 101 30.16 -2.53 -12.80
C SER A 101 29.28 -2.49 -11.54
N LYS A 102 29.63 -3.31 -10.54
CA LYS A 102 29.15 -3.24 -9.15
C LYS A 102 29.27 -1.81 -8.58
N THR A 103 28.17 -1.29 -8.05
CA THR A 103 28.20 -0.33 -6.95
C THR A 103 27.35 -0.91 -5.83
N GLN A 104 28.00 -1.47 -4.81
CA GLN A 104 27.35 -1.79 -3.54
C GLN A 104 27.20 -0.47 -2.78
N ILE A 105 25.96 -0.12 -2.39
CA ILE A 105 25.75 0.87 -1.32
C ILE A 105 24.63 0.37 -0.43
N SER A 106 25.02 0.02 0.79
CA SER A 106 24.20 -0.18 1.97
C SER A 106 23.60 1.15 2.41
N ALA A 107 22.27 1.27 2.38
CA ALA A 107 21.56 2.36 3.02
C ALA A 107 21.15 1.91 4.44
N SER A 108 22.07 2.07 5.39
CA SER A 108 21.70 2.21 6.80
C SER A 108 21.17 3.62 6.97
N LEU A 109 19.86 3.78 7.16
CA LEU A 109 19.25 4.99 7.70
C LEU A 109 18.44 4.61 8.93
N LEU A 110 19.16 4.39 10.03
CA LEU A 110 18.64 4.65 11.37
C LEU A 110 18.98 6.11 11.70
N PRO A 111 18.04 6.95 12.12
CA PRO A 111 18.36 8.08 12.98
C PRO A 111 18.41 7.56 14.42
N HIS A 112 19.62 7.35 14.94
CA HIS A 112 19.84 7.51 16.37
C HIS A 112 19.82 9.00 16.66
N ASN A 113 18.87 9.45 17.48
CA ASN A 113 19.12 10.60 18.32
C ASN A 113 18.47 10.37 19.68
N SER A 114 19.32 10.06 20.66
CA SER A 114 18.95 10.05 22.07
C SER A 114 19.10 11.46 22.61
N SER A 115 18.00 12.06 23.05
CA SER A 115 17.98 13.03 24.14
C SER A 115 16.58 13.04 24.75
N GLU A 116 16.54 12.72 26.04
CA GLU A 116 15.34 12.57 26.86
C GLU A 116 14.56 13.88 27.05
N GLY A 117 13.23 13.76 27.14
CA GLY A 117 12.37 14.66 27.92
C GLY A 117 11.56 15.71 27.15
N GLU A 118 10.38 15.34 26.65
CA GLU A 118 9.10 15.71 27.29
C GLU A 118 7.92 15.09 26.50
N ASN A 119 7.00 14.51 27.27
CA ASN A 119 5.90 13.66 26.83
C ASN A 119 4.81 14.50 26.15
N ILE A 120 4.69 14.38 24.83
CA ILE A 120 3.50 14.79 24.09
C ILE A 120 3.00 13.54 23.38
N ASP A 121 1.87 13.05 23.88
CA ASP A 121 1.10 11.92 23.37
C ASP A 121 0.50 12.29 22.01
N THR A 122 1.35 12.36 20.98
CA THR A 122 0.92 12.37 19.59
C THR A 122 0.53 10.95 19.23
N VAL A 123 -0.77 10.65 19.31
CA VAL A 123 -1.36 9.52 18.62
C VAL A 123 -1.24 9.80 17.13
N GLU A 124 -0.10 9.45 16.54
CA GLU A 124 -0.02 9.15 15.12
C GLU A 124 -1.11 8.11 14.86
N VAL A 125 -2.08 8.43 13.99
CA VAL A 125 -2.95 7.38 13.45
C VAL A 125 -2.06 6.63 12.46
N VAL A 126 -1.20 5.80 13.02
CA VAL A 126 -0.46 4.79 12.29
C VAL A 126 -1.53 3.98 11.58
N ASP A 127 -1.51 3.97 10.24
CA ASP A 127 -2.35 3.03 9.51
C ASP A 127 -1.73 1.65 9.73
N ASP A 128 -2.09 1.03 10.85
CA ASP A 128 -1.57 -0.26 11.30
C ASP A 128 -1.60 -1.29 10.17
N GLU A 129 -2.62 -1.21 9.31
CA GLU A 129 -2.77 -2.09 8.15
C GLU A 129 -1.71 -1.84 7.07
N LEU A 130 -1.31 -0.60 6.81
CA LEU A 130 -0.24 -0.29 5.86
C LEU A 130 1.13 -0.73 6.38
N GLU A 131 1.40 -0.54 7.67
CA GLU A 131 2.63 -1.05 8.29
C GLU A 131 2.71 -2.58 8.23
N GLN A 132 1.59 -3.26 8.52
CA GLN A 132 1.44 -4.70 8.37
C GLN A 132 1.68 -5.15 6.92
N LEU A 133 1.16 -4.42 5.94
CA LEU A 133 1.40 -4.72 4.51
C LEU A 133 2.86 -4.49 4.11
N ASN A 134 3.57 -3.53 4.72
CA ASN A 134 5.00 -3.33 4.51
C ASN A 134 5.86 -4.48 5.10
N GLN A 135 5.31 -5.31 5.98
CA GLN A 135 5.96 -6.57 6.40
C GLN A 135 5.78 -7.67 5.35
N VAL A 136 4.66 -7.66 4.63
CA VAL A 136 4.35 -8.64 3.57
C VAL A 136 5.05 -8.27 2.26
N PHE A 137 5.07 -6.99 1.90
CA PHE A 137 5.62 -6.47 0.65
C PHE A 137 6.78 -5.52 0.88
N LYS A 138 7.75 -5.56 -0.02
CA LYS A 138 8.78 -4.54 -0.13
C LYS A 138 8.66 -3.82 -1.45
N ASN A 139 8.47 -2.51 -1.38
CA ASN A 139 8.60 -1.65 -2.53
C ASN A 139 10.06 -1.21 -2.69
N SER A 140 10.66 -1.46 -3.85
CA SER A 140 12.00 -1.00 -4.16
C SER A 140 12.01 -0.51 -5.60
N ASN A 141 12.32 0.78 -5.81
CA ASN A 141 12.43 1.41 -7.12
C ASN A 141 11.16 1.26 -7.99
N GLY A 142 9.97 1.35 -7.37
CA GLY A 142 8.69 1.19 -8.06
C GLY A 142 8.33 -0.25 -8.42
N LYS A 143 9.12 -1.24 -7.96
CA LYS A 143 8.78 -2.66 -8.05
C LYS A 143 8.37 -3.18 -6.67
N THR A 144 7.12 -3.62 -6.57
CA THR A 144 6.62 -4.35 -5.40
C THR A 144 7.04 -5.81 -5.48
N SER A 145 7.65 -6.31 -4.41
CA SER A 145 8.08 -7.72 -4.27
C SER A 145 7.51 -8.32 -2.99
N LEU A 146 7.17 -9.61 -3.04
CA LEU A 146 6.70 -10.36 -1.88
C LEU A 146 7.89 -10.72 -0.98
N GLN A 147 7.82 -10.35 0.31
CA GLN A 147 8.81 -10.74 1.33
C GLN A 147 8.30 -11.90 2.18
N GLU A 148 7.05 -11.82 2.65
CA GLU A 148 6.44 -12.91 3.40
C GLU A 148 5.86 -13.96 2.45
N THR A 149 6.51 -15.12 2.40
CA THR A 149 6.11 -16.23 1.54
C THR A 149 5.05 -17.13 2.18
N ARG A 150 4.89 -17.06 3.51
CA ARG A 150 3.95 -17.89 4.29
C ARG A 150 2.55 -17.30 4.26
N LEU A 151 1.89 -17.43 3.12
CA LEU A 151 0.57 -16.85 2.88
C LEU A 151 -0.59 -17.56 3.63
N LYS A 152 -0.32 -18.60 4.43
CA LYS A 152 -1.31 -19.42 5.16
C LYS A 152 -2.35 -20.07 4.25
N ALA A 153 -1.94 -20.35 3.02
CA ALA A 153 -2.83 -20.86 1.99
C ALA A 153 -3.14 -22.35 2.16
N LYS A 154 -4.34 -22.75 1.72
CA LYS A 154 -4.80 -24.14 1.69
C LYS A 154 -4.39 -24.87 0.40
N SER A 155 -4.10 -24.14 -0.66
CA SER A 155 -3.74 -24.67 -1.99
C SER A 155 -2.98 -23.62 -2.81
N LYS A 156 -2.39 -24.03 -3.94
CA LYS A 156 -1.76 -23.09 -4.89
C LYS A 156 -2.72 -22.01 -5.38
N ARG A 157 -3.95 -22.38 -5.73
CA ARG A 157 -4.99 -21.43 -6.16
C ARG A 157 -5.30 -20.43 -5.05
N ASP A 158 -5.49 -20.92 -3.83
CA ASP A 158 -5.76 -20.10 -2.65
C ASP A 158 -4.59 -19.14 -2.36
N ALA A 159 -3.34 -19.60 -2.48
CA ALA A 159 -2.16 -18.74 -2.37
C ALA A 159 -2.16 -17.63 -3.43
N GLY A 160 -2.51 -17.95 -4.69
CA GLY A 160 -2.64 -16.96 -5.75
C GLY A 160 -3.75 -15.93 -5.48
N ILE A 161 -4.89 -16.37 -4.93
CA ILE A 161 -5.99 -15.49 -4.52
C ILE A 161 -5.55 -14.55 -3.40
N ARG A 162 -4.96 -15.10 -2.33
CA ARG A 162 -4.46 -14.33 -1.18
C ARG A 162 -3.44 -13.30 -1.60
N LEU A 163 -2.45 -13.69 -2.39
CA LEU A 163 -1.45 -12.77 -2.93
C LEU A 163 -2.09 -11.68 -3.78
N THR A 164 -3.08 -12.02 -4.61
CA THR A 164 -3.82 -11.04 -5.42
C THR A 164 -4.50 -10.00 -4.54
N LEU A 165 -5.28 -10.43 -3.55
CA LEU A 165 -6.03 -9.51 -2.69
C LEU A 165 -5.11 -8.67 -1.81
N LEU A 166 -4.08 -9.25 -1.21
CA LEU A 166 -3.10 -8.52 -0.40
C LEU A 166 -2.35 -7.48 -1.25
N PHE A 167 -1.93 -7.84 -2.47
CA PHE A 167 -1.26 -6.90 -3.36
C PHE A 167 -2.20 -5.76 -3.80
N MET A 168 -3.43 -6.09 -4.21
CA MET A 168 -4.42 -5.08 -4.57
C MET A 168 -4.75 -4.16 -3.38
N TYR A 169 -4.78 -4.70 -2.17
CA TYR A 169 -5.05 -3.94 -0.95
C TYR A 169 -3.89 -3.00 -0.60
N TYR A 170 -2.65 -3.47 -0.76
CA TYR A 170 -1.47 -2.65 -0.64
C TYR A 170 -1.47 -1.48 -1.64
N GLN A 171 -1.78 -1.74 -2.92
CA GLN A 171 -1.89 -0.67 -3.93
C GLN A 171 -3.01 0.32 -3.59
N TYR A 172 -4.16 -0.16 -3.11
CA TYR A 172 -5.25 0.69 -2.65
C TYR A 172 -4.84 1.60 -1.49
N LYS A 173 -4.10 1.08 -0.51
CA LYS A 173 -3.55 1.87 0.61
C LYS A 173 -2.54 2.91 0.17
N LEU A 174 -1.86 2.70 -0.95
CA LEU A 174 -1.01 3.69 -1.61
C LEU A 174 -1.79 4.70 -2.48
N GLY A 175 -3.13 4.63 -2.49
CA GLY A 175 -4.00 5.52 -3.29
C GLY A 175 -4.18 5.08 -4.74
N ILE A 176 -3.78 3.87 -5.10
CA ILE A 176 -3.92 3.32 -6.46
C ILE A 176 -5.16 2.42 -6.51
N GLU A 177 -6.25 2.92 -7.07
CA GLU A 177 -7.53 2.19 -7.13
C GLU A 177 -7.58 1.12 -8.24
N GLU A 178 -6.85 1.36 -9.34
CA GLU A 178 -6.78 0.47 -10.50
C GLU A 178 -5.34 0.07 -10.77
N VAL A 179 -5.09 -1.23 -10.90
CA VAL A 179 -3.77 -1.79 -11.14
C VAL A 179 -3.73 -2.46 -12.50
N GLN A 180 -2.65 -2.25 -13.24
CA GLN A 180 -2.44 -2.94 -14.52
C GLN A 180 -2.33 -4.44 -14.28
N ARG A 181 -3.09 -5.23 -15.06
CA ARG A 181 -3.10 -6.70 -14.99
C ARG A 181 -1.70 -7.27 -15.19
N ILE A 182 -0.85 -6.59 -15.96
CA ILE A 182 0.53 -7.01 -16.18
C ILE A 182 1.35 -6.99 -14.89
N ASP A 183 1.13 -6.02 -14.00
CA ASP A 183 1.88 -5.88 -12.75
C ASP A 183 1.41 -6.89 -11.72
N LEU A 184 0.10 -7.13 -11.64
CA LEU A 184 -0.44 -8.25 -10.86
C LEU A 184 0.08 -9.61 -11.36
N THR A 185 0.18 -9.78 -12.68
CA THR A 185 0.72 -11.02 -13.25
C THR A 185 2.22 -11.18 -12.95
N LYS A 186 3.00 -10.09 -12.95
CA LYS A 186 4.42 -10.12 -12.59
C LYS A 186 4.63 -10.59 -11.16
N ILE A 187 3.91 -10.06 -10.17
CA ILE A 187 4.10 -10.47 -8.77
C ILE A 187 3.73 -11.94 -8.54
N LEU A 188 2.69 -12.43 -9.22
CA LEU A 188 2.31 -13.84 -9.19
C LEU A 188 3.32 -14.76 -9.89
N ARG A 189 3.95 -14.30 -10.98
CA ARG A 189 5.03 -15.02 -11.66
C ARG A 189 6.27 -15.11 -10.80
N ASP A 190 6.68 -14.00 -10.19
CA ASP A 190 7.84 -13.95 -9.29
C ASP A 190 7.64 -14.90 -8.10
N ALA A 191 6.39 -15.06 -7.62
CA ALA A 191 6.00 -16.03 -6.61
C ALA A 191 5.71 -17.45 -7.16
N SER A 192 5.84 -17.73 -8.46
CA SER A 192 5.47 -19.04 -9.07
C SER A 192 4.00 -19.47 -8.84
N LEU A 193 3.11 -18.52 -8.61
CA LEU A 193 1.68 -18.71 -8.31
C LEU A 193 0.77 -18.45 -9.52
N GLU A 194 1.29 -17.88 -10.61
CA GLU A 194 0.51 -17.71 -11.84
C GLU A 194 0.11 -19.09 -12.42
N ASP A 195 -1.17 -19.42 -12.41
CA ASP A 195 -1.72 -20.65 -13.00
C ASP A 195 -3.02 -20.41 -13.78
N SER A 196 -3.50 -21.42 -14.52
CA SER A 196 -4.73 -21.32 -15.30
C SER A 196 -5.96 -21.12 -14.41
N ASN A 197 -6.02 -21.80 -13.27
CA ASN A 197 -7.14 -21.74 -12.34
C ASN A 197 -7.31 -20.35 -11.72
N TRP A 198 -6.20 -19.68 -11.41
CA TRP A 198 -6.17 -18.30 -10.94
C TRP A 198 -6.65 -17.35 -12.03
N ARG A 199 -6.21 -17.52 -13.28
CA ARG A 199 -6.70 -16.69 -14.40
C ARG A 199 -8.21 -16.82 -14.58
N THR A 200 -8.73 -18.06 -14.50
CA THR A 200 -10.19 -18.31 -14.53
C THR A 200 -10.89 -17.68 -13.34
N TRP A 201 -10.32 -17.77 -12.14
CA TRP A 201 -10.87 -17.15 -10.94
C TRP A 201 -10.91 -15.62 -11.05
N LEU A 202 -9.85 -14.98 -11.58
CA LEU A 202 -9.72 -13.52 -11.68
C LEU A 202 -10.93 -12.88 -12.40
N ASN A 203 -11.47 -13.57 -13.41
CA ASN A 203 -12.63 -13.10 -14.17
C ASN A 203 -13.97 -13.55 -13.56
N ASN A 204 -13.98 -14.56 -12.70
CA ASN A 204 -15.19 -15.20 -12.17
C ASN A 204 -15.25 -15.10 -10.63
N ASN A 205 -15.29 -13.89 -10.11
CA ASN A 205 -15.44 -13.63 -8.67
C ASN A 205 -16.08 -12.25 -8.41
N ASN A 206 -16.48 -12.01 -7.17
CA ASN A 206 -17.05 -10.74 -6.70
C ASN A 206 -16.06 -9.87 -5.91
N LEU A 207 -14.82 -10.32 -5.70
CA LEU A 207 -13.81 -9.67 -4.87
C LEU A 207 -13.01 -8.60 -5.65
N VAL A 208 -12.80 -8.85 -6.95
CA VAL A 208 -12.13 -7.91 -7.86
C VAL A 208 -13.01 -7.62 -9.08
N GLY A 209 -12.77 -6.47 -9.70
CA GLY A 209 -13.30 -6.13 -11.02
C GLY A 209 -12.17 -6.18 -12.05
N VAL A 210 -12.45 -6.68 -13.25
CA VAL A 210 -11.53 -6.61 -14.39
C VAL A 210 -12.19 -5.75 -15.46
N LYS A 211 -11.54 -4.64 -15.82
CA LYS A 211 -11.96 -3.72 -16.88
C LYS A 211 -10.81 -3.62 -17.88
N GLU A 212 -11.00 -4.18 -19.07
CA GLU A 212 -9.94 -4.27 -20.09
C GLU A 212 -8.67 -4.92 -19.52
N ASP A 213 -7.58 -4.16 -19.41
CA ASP A 213 -6.29 -4.59 -18.85
C ASP A 213 -6.07 -4.11 -17.41
N LYS A 214 -7.08 -3.55 -16.75
CA LYS A 214 -7.01 -3.07 -15.38
C LYS A 214 -7.81 -3.96 -14.43
N VAL A 215 -7.32 -4.05 -13.20
CA VAL A 215 -7.95 -4.76 -12.10
C VAL A 215 -8.23 -3.76 -10.98
N GLU A 216 -9.43 -3.79 -10.42
CA GLU A 216 -9.85 -2.94 -9.29
C GLU A 216 -10.25 -3.83 -8.10
N LEU A 217 -10.02 -3.35 -6.87
CA LEU A 217 -10.41 -4.06 -5.65
C LEU A 217 -11.80 -3.61 -5.18
N LYS A 218 -12.75 -4.54 -5.10
CA LYS A 218 -14.11 -4.25 -4.63
C LYS A 218 -14.19 -4.31 -3.10
N ALA A 219 -15.26 -3.77 -2.53
CA ALA A 219 -15.54 -3.81 -1.09
C ALA A 219 -15.35 -5.21 -0.46
N PRO A 220 -16.00 -6.28 -0.94
CA PRO A 220 -15.80 -7.62 -0.35
C PRO A 220 -14.37 -8.14 -0.52
N GLY A 221 -13.64 -7.68 -1.54
CA GLY A 221 -12.22 -8.00 -1.71
C GLY A 221 -11.33 -7.29 -0.69
N ARG A 222 -11.68 -6.07 -0.26
CA ARG A 222 -10.98 -5.36 0.82
C ARG A 222 -11.16 -6.08 2.15
N ASP A 223 -12.39 -6.49 2.47
CA ASP A 223 -12.69 -7.21 3.71
C ASP A 223 -11.91 -8.53 3.77
N ALA A 224 -11.93 -9.30 2.68
CA ALA A 224 -11.15 -10.53 2.57
C ALA A 224 -9.63 -10.30 2.66
N ALA A 225 -9.12 -9.20 2.10
CA ALA A 225 -7.69 -8.86 2.20
C ALA A 225 -7.27 -8.57 3.64
N LYS A 226 -8.11 -7.89 4.43
CA LYS A 226 -7.86 -7.64 5.86
C LYS A 226 -7.80 -8.93 6.66
N GLU A 227 -8.77 -9.82 6.46
CA GLU A 227 -8.77 -11.14 7.11
C GLU A 227 -7.50 -11.93 6.77
N PHE A 228 -7.10 -11.95 5.50
CA PHE A 228 -5.87 -12.62 5.09
C PHE A 228 -4.61 -11.98 5.66
N LEU A 229 -4.57 -10.64 5.80
CA LEU A 229 -3.43 -9.95 6.41
C LEU A 229 -3.24 -10.38 7.87
N LEU A 230 -4.33 -10.44 8.63
CA LEU A 230 -4.32 -10.93 10.02
C LEU A 230 -3.86 -12.39 10.09
N GLU A 231 -4.33 -13.24 9.18
CA GLU A 231 -3.90 -14.65 9.15
C GLU A 231 -2.40 -14.78 8.83
N VAL A 232 -1.90 -14.04 7.82
CA VAL A 232 -0.50 -14.11 7.37
C VAL A 232 0.47 -13.72 8.46
N LEU A 233 0.15 -12.69 9.22
CA LEU A 233 1.00 -12.19 10.31
C LEU A 233 0.84 -12.99 11.60
N ASN A 234 -0.14 -13.88 11.70
CA ASN A 234 -0.32 -14.73 12.87
C ASN A 234 0.69 -15.90 12.87
N PRO A 235 1.60 -15.97 13.87
CA PRO A 235 2.58 -17.05 13.97
C PRO A 235 1.94 -18.40 14.35
N GLU A 236 0.77 -18.40 14.99
CA GLU A 236 0.09 -19.62 15.45
C GLU A 236 -0.59 -20.39 14.31
N ILE A 237 -0.85 -19.73 13.17
CA ILE A 237 -1.48 -20.36 12.01
C ILE A 237 -0.41 -21.05 11.17
N GLU A 238 -0.54 -22.35 10.95
CA GLU A 238 0.37 -23.11 10.09
C GLU A 238 -0.03 -23.07 8.61
N ASP A 239 0.98 -23.04 7.73
CA ASP A 239 0.79 -23.18 6.28
C ASP A 239 0.35 -24.61 5.91
N LYS A 240 -0.89 -24.75 5.44
CA LYS A 240 -1.37 -26.03 4.85
C LYS A 240 -0.76 -26.30 3.47
N TRP A 241 -0.26 -25.27 2.80
CA TRP A 241 0.41 -25.37 1.50
C TRP A 241 1.57 -24.36 1.43
N LYS A 242 2.73 -24.80 0.91
CA LYS A 242 3.96 -23.98 0.86
C LYS A 242 4.41 -23.75 -0.59
N LEU A 243 4.99 -22.58 -0.85
CA LEU A 243 5.63 -22.26 -2.12
C LEU A 243 6.71 -23.30 -2.48
N GLY A 244 6.78 -23.68 -3.75
CA GLY A 244 7.72 -24.69 -4.24
C GLY A 244 7.30 -26.15 -3.99
N THR A 245 6.19 -26.42 -3.29
CA THR A 245 5.63 -27.78 -3.18
C THR A 245 4.93 -28.17 -4.48
N SER A 246 5.72 -28.53 -5.49
CA SER A 246 5.22 -29.30 -6.62
C SER A 246 4.81 -30.68 -6.09
N ARG A 247 3.55 -31.07 -6.27
CA ARG A 247 3.20 -32.50 -6.20
C ARG A 247 3.97 -33.17 -7.33
N THR A 248 5.11 -33.78 -7.02
CA THR A 248 5.70 -34.80 -7.89
C THR A 248 4.61 -35.85 -8.08
N SER A 249 4.00 -35.87 -9.27
CA SER A 249 3.08 -36.92 -9.61
C SER A 249 3.88 -38.21 -9.54
N LYS A 250 3.60 -39.06 -8.52
CA LYS A 250 4.01 -40.45 -8.57
C LYS A 250 3.29 -41.01 -9.79
N ARG A 251 4.02 -41.10 -10.91
CA ARG A 251 3.60 -41.74 -12.15
C ARG A 251 3.13 -43.14 -11.76
N GLY A 252 1.81 -43.35 -11.74
CA GLY A 252 1.22 -44.64 -11.45
C GLY A 252 1.83 -45.66 -12.41
N LYS A 253 2.45 -46.72 -11.88
CA LYS A 253 2.91 -47.85 -12.68
C LYS A 253 1.72 -48.33 -13.51
N LYS A 254 1.84 -48.19 -14.83
CA LYS A 254 0.91 -48.78 -15.79
C LYS A 254 0.95 -50.27 -15.54
N LYS A 255 -0.19 -50.85 -15.15
CA LYS A 255 -0.36 -52.28 -14.92
C LYS A 255 -0.14 -52.98 -16.27
N GLU A 256 0.93 -53.74 -16.42
CA GLU A 256 1.09 -54.66 -17.54
C GLU A 256 -0.02 -55.69 -17.46
N SER A 257 -0.88 -55.71 -18.48
CA SER A 257 -1.81 -56.79 -18.74
C SER A 257 -1.01 -57.93 -19.38
N ASN A 258 -0.73 -58.98 -18.62
CA ASN A 258 -0.40 -60.28 -19.20
C ASN A 258 -1.66 -60.81 -19.87
N ASP A 259 -1.59 -60.98 -21.19
CA ASP A 259 -2.54 -61.76 -21.96
C ASP A 259 -1.86 -63.09 -22.27
N GLU A 260 -2.05 -64.06 -21.36
CA GLU A 260 -1.89 -65.48 -21.65
C GLU A 260 -3.29 -66.03 -21.95
N THR A 261 -3.52 -66.42 -23.19
CA THR A 261 -4.50 -67.47 -23.48
C THR A 261 -3.93 -68.40 -24.55
N GLU A 262 -3.42 -69.53 -24.08
CA GLU A 262 -3.43 -70.80 -24.80
C GLU A 262 -4.89 -71.23 -25.03
N ILE A 263 -5.21 -71.69 -26.24
CA ILE A 263 -5.77 -73.01 -26.60
C ILE A 263 -5.84 -73.06 -28.14
#